data_AF-A0A3D0NC83-F1
#
_entry.id   AF-A0A3D0NC83-F1
#
_cell.length_a   1.000
_cell.length_b   1.000
_cell.length_c   1.000
_cell.angle_alpha   90.00
_cell.angle_beta   90.00
_cell.angle_gamma   90.00
#
_symmetry.space_group_name_H-M   'P 1'
#
loop_
_entity.id
_entity.type
_entity.pdbx_description
1 polymer ?
#
loop_
_entity_poly.entity_id
_entity_poly.type
_entity_poly.pdbx_seq_one_letter_code
_entity_poly.pdbx_strand_id
1 'polypeptide(L)'
;NKTKRRLNLLGGDEFQSEQVSELVASFARRAFRRPVADEEVENLMRIFESRVADGHSELQAYKDTLKAVLCSPSFLYFSTSPSAAETNDESGQHALAERLAYFLTSSMPDERLSSLADRDLLQADKLKEEAVRLLTGKNSQRFVADFMDSWLGLRMLGTMPPDPEDYNVYYAASLEEEMKRESHLFMMDLINRNGSAMEFLQASHSFANRDLAKLYGVAEQIPVEQAGEFHRIEFTDPKRGGLLGQASVLTVSANGVETSPVVRGVWVSEKIMGISPPLPPDDVPDIDPDVRGATTIREQLAKHRELATCNQCHRKIDPYGFALEGFDPIGRLRTFYDAQRKQPIDTSGELPGDKSFSGVSELKAHLIDQKEFFLRTLTSSLLIHALGREMESSDRAEIDAILAFVSEQEFGMQDLIIAVILSDLFQH
;
A
#
# COMPACT_ATOMS: atom_id res chain seq x y z
N ASN A 1 21.22 20.69 -3.03
CA ASN A 1 22.13 19.56 -3.33
C ASN A 1 22.35 19.27 -4.84
N LYS A 2 22.02 20.19 -5.77
CA LYS A 2 22.23 20.01 -7.23
C LYS A 2 23.72 19.93 -7.60
N THR A 3 24.57 20.68 -6.89
CA THR A 3 26.03 20.72 -7.09
C THR A 3 26.67 19.35 -6.86
N LYS A 4 26.35 18.65 -5.75
CA LYS A 4 26.90 17.32 -5.44
C LYS A 4 26.53 16.25 -6.46
N ARG A 5 25.28 16.28 -6.98
CA ARG A 5 24.84 15.35 -8.04
C ARG A 5 25.56 15.59 -9.37
N ARG A 6 25.78 16.86 -9.72
CA ARG A 6 26.53 17.24 -10.93
C ARG A 6 27.99 16.80 -10.83
N LEU A 7 28.64 17.03 -9.69
CA LEU A 7 30.02 16.59 -9.45
C LEU A 7 30.15 15.06 -9.62
N ASN A 8 29.26 14.30 -8.99
CA ASN A 8 29.28 12.83 -9.11
C ASN A 8 29.02 12.32 -10.54
N LEU A 9 28.24 13.05 -11.36
CA LEU A 9 27.95 12.67 -12.75
C LEU A 9 29.06 13.08 -13.73
N LEU A 10 29.86 14.09 -13.39
CA LEU A 10 30.90 14.62 -14.27
C LEU A 10 32.32 14.21 -13.87
N GLY A 11 32.49 13.56 -12.71
CA GLY A 11 33.81 13.19 -12.17
C GLY A 11 34.56 14.33 -11.47
N GLY A 12 34.00 15.54 -11.44
CA GLY A 12 34.63 16.73 -10.88
C GLY A 12 33.89 18.02 -11.22
N ASP A 13 34.55 19.16 -10.97
CA ASP A 13 34.02 20.50 -11.32
C ASP A 13 33.92 20.69 -12.85
N GLU A 14 34.86 20.09 -13.58
CA GLU A 14 34.92 20.09 -15.05
C GLU A 14 34.89 18.66 -15.59
N PHE A 15 34.29 18.49 -16.77
CA PHE A 15 34.22 17.19 -17.45
C PHE A 15 35.57 16.89 -18.09
N GLN A 16 36.13 15.71 -17.77
CA GLN A 16 37.41 15.24 -18.31
C GLN A 16 37.21 14.04 -19.21
N SER A 17 37.61 14.17 -20.46
CA SER A 17 37.36 13.19 -21.52
C SER A 17 38.11 11.87 -21.30
N GLU A 18 39.22 11.92 -20.55
CA GLU A 18 40.03 10.76 -20.16
C GLU A 18 39.30 9.81 -19.20
N GLN A 19 38.28 10.29 -18.47
CA GLN A 19 37.53 9.52 -17.46
C GLN A 19 36.18 8.98 -17.99
N VAL A 20 35.85 9.21 -19.26
CA VAL A 20 34.51 8.92 -19.79
C VAL A 20 34.14 7.45 -19.63
N SER A 21 35.07 6.54 -19.92
CA SER A 21 34.81 5.09 -19.80
C SER A 21 34.46 4.70 -18.36
N GLU A 22 35.23 5.17 -17.37
CA GLU A 22 34.98 4.91 -15.95
C GLU A 22 33.66 5.53 -15.46
N LEU A 23 33.36 6.75 -15.90
CA LEU A 23 32.10 7.43 -15.57
C LEU A 23 30.89 6.72 -16.16
N VAL A 24 30.98 6.28 -17.43
CA VAL A 24 29.95 5.49 -18.10
C VAL A 24 29.76 4.16 -17.37
N ALA A 25 30.83 3.44 -17.05
CA ALA A 25 30.76 2.17 -16.33
C ALA A 25 30.13 2.32 -14.95
N SER A 26 30.52 3.33 -14.17
CA SER A 26 29.95 3.64 -12.86
C SER A 26 28.47 4.01 -12.94
N PHE A 27 28.09 4.81 -13.94
CA PHE A 27 26.69 5.16 -14.17
C PHE A 27 25.87 3.94 -14.59
N ALA A 28 26.38 3.14 -15.53
CA ALA A 28 25.73 1.93 -16.01
C ALA A 28 25.57 0.89 -14.89
N ARG A 29 26.57 0.70 -14.02
CA ARG A 29 26.49 -0.21 -12.86
C ARG A 29 25.33 0.16 -11.93
N ARG A 30 25.14 1.46 -11.69
CA ARG A 30 24.03 1.96 -10.87
C ARG A 30 22.69 1.88 -11.58
N ALA A 31 22.67 2.16 -12.88
CA ALA A 31 21.46 2.12 -13.69
C ALA A 31 20.96 0.69 -13.90
N PHE A 32 21.86 -0.26 -14.15
CA PHE A 32 21.55 -1.67 -14.36
C PHE A 32 21.50 -2.47 -13.05
N ARG A 33 21.96 -1.87 -11.94
CA ARG A 33 21.89 -2.42 -10.57
C ARG A 33 22.67 -3.73 -10.39
N ARG A 34 23.66 -3.95 -11.26
CA ARG A 34 24.58 -5.09 -11.27
C ARG A 34 25.95 -4.68 -11.83
N PRO A 35 27.01 -5.47 -11.63
CA PRO A 35 28.23 -5.38 -12.41
C PRO A 35 27.93 -5.29 -13.92
N VAL A 36 28.65 -4.41 -14.60
CA VAL A 36 28.54 -4.22 -16.05
C VAL A 36 29.72 -4.95 -16.69
N ALA A 37 29.45 -5.80 -17.68
CA ALA A 37 30.51 -6.51 -18.37
C ALA A 37 31.34 -5.54 -19.23
N ASP A 38 32.62 -5.85 -19.43
CA ASP A 38 33.52 -5.01 -20.24
C ASP A 38 32.94 -4.78 -21.66
N GLU A 39 32.33 -5.80 -22.27
CA GLU A 39 31.67 -5.69 -23.57
C GLU A 39 30.49 -4.70 -23.56
N GLU A 40 29.71 -4.64 -22.47
CA GLU A 40 28.62 -3.67 -22.33
C GLU A 40 29.16 -2.25 -22.25
N VAL A 41 30.28 -2.05 -21.54
CA VAL A 41 30.97 -0.74 -21.48
C VAL A 41 31.52 -0.37 -22.86
N GLU A 42 32.16 -1.29 -23.57
CA GLU A 42 32.66 -1.06 -24.93
C GLU A 42 31.53 -0.69 -25.90
N ASN A 43 30.39 -1.38 -25.85
CA ASN A 43 29.21 -1.06 -26.66
C ASN A 43 28.72 0.37 -26.41
N LEU A 44 28.68 0.81 -25.14
CA LEU A 44 28.31 2.18 -24.78
C LEU A 44 29.36 3.19 -25.26
N MET A 45 30.65 2.88 -25.15
CA MET A 45 31.73 3.74 -25.63
C MET A 45 31.72 3.92 -27.15
N ARG A 46 31.29 2.93 -27.93
CA ARG A 46 31.08 3.11 -29.37
C ARG A 46 30.02 4.17 -29.70
N ILE A 47 28.99 4.33 -28.86
CA ILE A 47 28.00 5.40 -29.01
C ILE A 47 28.67 6.76 -28.77
N PHE A 48 29.48 6.87 -27.71
CA PHE A 48 30.25 8.07 -27.41
C PHE A 48 31.15 8.46 -28.59
N GLU A 49 31.99 7.53 -29.05
CA GLU A 49 32.93 7.74 -30.16
C GLU A 49 32.22 8.14 -31.46
N SER A 50 31.10 7.47 -31.78
CA SER A 50 30.28 7.82 -32.94
C SER A 50 29.74 9.25 -32.86
N ARG A 51 29.28 9.71 -31.69
CA ARG A 51 28.77 11.08 -31.53
C ARG A 51 29.87 12.12 -31.64
N VAL A 52 31.07 11.82 -31.15
CA VAL A 52 32.24 12.69 -31.34
C VAL A 52 32.62 12.76 -32.82
N ALA A 53 32.60 11.63 -33.54
CA ALA A 53 32.88 11.59 -34.98
C ALA A 53 31.86 12.38 -35.81
N ASP A 54 30.59 12.44 -35.38
CA ASP A 54 29.52 13.26 -35.97
C ASP A 54 29.69 14.78 -35.68
N GLY A 55 30.73 15.19 -34.95
CA GLY A 55 31.04 16.59 -34.66
C GLY A 55 30.39 17.15 -33.39
N HIS A 56 29.80 16.30 -32.54
CA HIS A 56 29.32 16.75 -31.22
C HIS A 56 30.48 16.96 -30.25
N SER A 57 30.30 17.87 -29.29
CA SER A 57 31.27 18.00 -28.18
C SER A 57 31.27 16.75 -27.31
N GLU A 58 32.42 16.44 -26.70
CA GLU A 58 32.57 15.24 -25.85
C GLU A 58 31.57 15.23 -24.69
N LEU A 59 31.29 16.38 -24.07
CA LEU A 59 30.25 16.46 -23.04
C LEU A 59 28.85 16.13 -23.58
N GLN A 60 28.56 16.51 -24.83
CA GLN A 60 27.27 16.17 -25.46
C GLN A 60 27.21 14.69 -25.81
N ALA A 61 28.27 14.13 -26.39
CA ALA A 61 28.41 12.70 -26.67
C ALA A 61 28.27 11.85 -25.39
N TYR A 62 28.87 12.29 -24.27
CA TYR A 62 28.73 11.63 -22.97
C TYR A 62 27.28 11.63 -22.49
N LYS A 63 26.60 12.78 -22.53
CA LYS A 63 25.17 12.87 -22.18
C LYS A 63 24.30 11.95 -23.04
N ASP A 64 24.59 11.86 -24.34
CA ASP A 64 23.84 10.98 -25.24
C ASP A 64 24.11 9.50 -24.95
N THR A 65 25.32 9.16 -24.52
CA THR A 65 25.66 7.82 -24.03
C THR A 65 24.90 7.49 -22.73
N LEU A 66 24.81 8.42 -21.78
CA LEU A 66 24.01 8.22 -20.57
C LEU A 66 22.51 8.05 -20.89
N LYS A 67 21.99 8.75 -21.90
CA LYS A 67 20.60 8.53 -22.37
C LYS A 67 20.45 7.12 -22.92
N ALA A 68 21.42 6.61 -23.68
CA ALA A 68 21.39 5.24 -24.18
C ALA A 68 21.32 4.22 -23.03
N VAL A 69 22.07 4.43 -21.94
CA VAL A 69 21.96 3.61 -20.72
C VAL A 69 20.52 3.63 -20.17
N LEU A 70 19.90 4.80 -20.06
CA LEU A 70 18.52 4.95 -19.55
C LEU A 70 17.43 4.45 -20.52
N CYS A 71 17.80 4.13 -21.76
CA CYS A 71 16.90 3.51 -22.74
C CYS A 71 17.18 2.00 -22.90
N SER A 72 18.17 1.45 -22.20
CA SER A 72 18.53 0.04 -22.26
C SER A 72 17.47 -0.83 -21.57
N PRO A 73 17.17 -2.03 -22.09
CA PRO A 73 16.36 -3.03 -21.39
C PRO A 73 16.86 -3.31 -19.96
N SER A 74 18.18 -3.34 -19.75
CA SER A 74 18.79 -3.55 -18.42
C SER A 74 18.47 -2.44 -17.41
N PHE A 75 18.05 -1.26 -17.88
CA PHE A 75 17.55 -0.19 -17.01
C PHE A 75 16.03 -0.23 -16.86
N LEU A 76 15.30 -0.47 -17.96
CA LEU A 76 13.84 -0.37 -18.02
C LEU A 76 13.12 -1.54 -17.34
N TYR A 77 13.73 -2.72 -17.32
CA TYR A 77 13.17 -3.92 -16.70
C TYR A 77 13.95 -4.29 -15.44
N PHE A 78 13.24 -4.88 -14.47
CA PHE A 78 13.88 -5.58 -13.37
C PHE A 78 14.60 -6.81 -13.88
N SER A 79 15.73 -7.16 -13.25
CA SER A 79 16.43 -8.40 -13.53
C SER A 79 15.50 -9.55 -13.20
N THR A 80 15.03 -10.27 -14.21
CA THR A 80 14.23 -11.48 -13.99
C THR A 80 15.16 -12.56 -13.45
N SER A 81 14.81 -13.22 -12.33
CA SER A 81 15.39 -14.53 -12.06
C SER A 81 15.09 -15.40 -13.29
N PRO A 82 16.09 -15.95 -13.99
CA PRO A 82 15.78 -16.96 -14.99
C PRO A 82 15.07 -18.10 -14.25
N SER A 83 13.98 -18.60 -14.85
CA SER A 83 13.35 -19.83 -14.38
C SER A 83 14.43 -20.89 -14.14
N ALA A 84 14.25 -21.72 -13.11
CA ALA A 84 15.19 -22.73 -12.61
C ALA A 84 15.79 -23.75 -13.61
N ALA A 85 15.57 -23.58 -14.92
CA ALA A 85 16.05 -24.45 -15.98
C ALA A 85 17.36 -23.99 -16.65
N GLU A 86 17.81 -22.73 -16.52
CA GLU A 86 18.99 -22.26 -17.26
C GLU A 86 20.00 -21.50 -16.38
N THR A 87 21.09 -22.22 -16.09
CA THR A 87 22.44 -21.77 -15.69
C THR A 87 22.67 -21.27 -14.26
N ASN A 88 23.77 -21.77 -13.68
CA ASN A 88 24.41 -21.27 -12.47
C ASN A 88 24.66 -19.75 -12.65
N ASP A 89 23.94 -18.86 -11.96
CA ASP A 89 23.97 -17.45 -12.35
C ASP A 89 24.27 -16.48 -11.19
N GLU A 90 25.43 -15.80 -11.32
CA GLU A 90 25.85 -14.61 -10.57
C GLU A 90 24.80 -13.46 -10.65
N SER A 91 23.84 -13.56 -11.59
CA SER A 91 22.68 -12.66 -11.74
C SER A 91 21.65 -12.75 -10.59
N GLY A 92 21.49 -13.92 -9.95
CA GLY A 92 20.42 -14.14 -8.96
C GLY A 92 20.54 -13.26 -7.72
N GLN A 93 21.77 -13.04 -7.23
CA GLN A 93 22.03 -12.21 -6.05
C GLN A 93 21.76 -10.73 -6.30
N HIS A 94 22.06 -10.24 -7.51
CA HIS A 94 21.77 -8.87 -7.92
C HIS A 94 20.27 -8.65 -8.15
N ALA A 95 19.59 -9.61 -8.76
CA ALA A 95 18.13 -9.58 -8.92
C ALA A 95 17.42 -9.59 -7.55
N LEU A 96 17.90 -10.40 -6.59
CA LEU A 96 17.38 -10.43 -5.23
C LEU A 96 17.63 -9.12 -4.48
N ALA A 97 18.83 -8.56 -4.58
CA ALA A 97 19.15 -7.24 -4.01
C ALA A 97 18.25 -6.15 -4.58
N GLU A 98 18.07 -6.13 -5.90
CA GLU A 98 17.19 -5.22 -6.62
C GLU A 98 15.75 -5.33 -6.11
N ARG A 99 15.19 -6.54 -6.08
CA ARG A 99 13.82 -6.81 -5.59
C ARG A 99 13.66 -6.34 -4.13
N LEU A 100 14.60 -6.66 -3.25
CA LEU A 100 14.60 -6.24 -1.85
C LEU A 100 14.62 -4.71 -1.70
N ALA A 101 15.50 -4.04 -2.43
CA ALA A 101 15.65 -2.59 -2.34
C ALA A 101 14.39 -1.86 -2.84
N TYR A 102 13.82 -2.29 -3.97
CA TYR A 102 12.61 -1.69 -4.51
C TYR A 102 11.39 -1.99 -3.65
N PHE A 103 11.26 -3.21 -3.13
CA PHE A 103 10.18 -3.58 -2.22
C PHE A 103 10.18 -2.71 -0.95
N LEU A 104 11.34 -2.54 -0.30
CA LEU A 104 11.39 -1.86 1.01
C LEU A 104 11.69 -0.37 0.95
N THR A 105 12.16 0.18 -0.18
CA THR A 105 12.61 1.57 -0.26
C THR A 105 12.15 2.34 -1.50
N SER A 106 11.46 1.68 -2.43
CA SER A 106 11.08 2.24 -3.74
C SER A 106 12.30 2.83 -4.48
N SER A 107 13.47 2.20 -4.34
CA SER A 107 14.73 2.67 -4.91
C SER A 107 15.73 1.54 -5.15
N MET A 108 16.79 1.85 -5.90
CA MET A 108 17.87 0.91 -6.20
C MET A 108 18.62 0.48 -4.92
N PRO A 109 19.30 -0.69 -4.96
CA PRO A 109 20.19 -1.13 -3.88
C PRO A 109 21.19 -0.04 -3.47
N ASP A 110 21.38 0.12 -2.16
CA ASP A 110 22.47 0.95 -1.66
C ASP A 110 23.82 0.23 -1.78
N GLU A 111 24.92 0.96 -1.56
CA GLU A 111 26.27 0.42 -1.73
C GLU A 111 26.53 -0.82 -0.87
N ARG A 112 25.96 -0.88 0.33
CA ARG A 112 26.08 -2.03 1.22
C ARG A 112 25.38 -3.25 0.62
N LEU A 113 24.13 -3.09 0.18
CA LEU A 113 23.36 -4.19 -0.41
C LEU A 113 23.98 -4.67 -1.73
N SER A 114 24.39 -3.74 -2.60
CA SER A 114 25.10 -4.07 -3.84
C SER A 114 26.40 -4.82 -3.58
N SER A 115 27.19 -4.41 -2.57
CA SER A 115 28.44 -5.09 -2.22
C SER A 115 28.25 -6.48 -1.62
N LEU A 116 27.08 -6.77 -1.04
CA LEU A 116 26.74 -8.11 -0.60
C LEU A 116 26.36 -9.00 -1.79
N ALA A 117 25.60 -8.46 -2.74
CA ALA A 117 25.28 -9.14 -3.99
C ALA A 117 26.53 -9.43 -4.83
N ASP A 118 27.47 -8.48 -4.94
CA ASP A 118 28.75 -8.66 -5.66
C ASP A 118 29.61 -9.81 -5.13
N ARG A 119 29.36 -10.26 -3.88
CA ARG A 119 30.14 -11.30 -3.19
C ARG A 119 29.31 -12.56 -2.93
N ASP A 120 28.11 -12.64 -3.48
CA ASP A 120 27.14 -13.73 -3.28
C ASP A 120 26.82 -14.01 -1.80
N LEU A 121 26.71 -12.95 -0.99
CA LEU A 121 26.50 -13.04 0.45
C LEU A 121 25.04 -12.81 0.87
N LEU A 122 24.08 -12.57 -0.03
CA LEU A 122 22.65 -12.46 0.29
C LEU A 122 22.01 -13.84 0.40
N GLN A 123 22.42 -14.58 1.42
CA GLN A 123 21.78 -15.80 1.89
C GLN A 123 20.84 -15.46 3.06
N ALA A 124 20.00 -16.42 3.51
CA ALA A 124 18.92 -16.20 4.47
C ALA A 124 19.27 -15.30 5.68
N ASP A 125 20.38 -15.55 6.38
CA ASP A 125 20.78 -14.74 7.55
C ASP A 125 21.08 -13.28 7.19
N LYS A 126 21.82 -13.07 6.09
CA LYS A 126 22.18 -11.73 5.62
C LYS A 126 21.01 -11.03 4.95
N LEU A 127 20.17 -11.78 4.24
CA LEU A 127 18.94 -11.27 3.65
C LEU A 127 18.00 -10.75 4.74
N LYS A 128 17.83 -11.50 5.83
CA LYS A 128 17.07 -11.05 7.01
C LYS A 128 17.69 -9.80 7.65
N GLU A 129 19.01 -9.78 7.85
CA GLU A 129 19.71 -8.61 8.41
C GLU A 129 19.48 -7.34 7.56
N GLU A 130 19.63 -7.46 6.24
CA GLU A 130 19.40 -6.35 5.32
C GLU A 130 17.93 -5.94 5.25
N ALA A 131 16.99 -6.89 5.27
CA ALA A 131 15.56 -6.60 5.32
C ALA A 131 15.19 -5.74 6.53
N VAL A 132 15.64 -6.14 7.74
CA VAL A 132 15.42 -5.37 8.97
C VAL A 132 16.05 -3.98 8.88
N ARG A 133 17.28 -3.88 8.37
CA ARG A 133 17.99 -2.60 8.22
C ARG A 133 17.26 -1.64 7.29
N LEU A 134 16.78 -2.13 6.15
CA LEU A 134 16.08 -1.30 5.15
C LEU A 134 14.70 -0.88 5.66
N LEU A 135 13.98 -1.82 6.28
CA LEU A 135 12.64 -1.61 6.82
C LEU A 135 12.61 -0.61 7.99
N THR A 136 13.66 -0.58 8.82
CA THR A 136 13.81 0.41 9.91
C THR A 136 14.51 1.71 9.47
N GLY A 137 14.98 1.77 8.23
CA GLY A 137 15.63 2.95 7.66
C GLY A 137 14.65 4.04 7.26
N LYS A 138 15.10 5.29 7.13
CA LYS A 138 14.25 6.44 6.76
C LYS A 138 13.52 6.27 5.41
N ASN A 139 14.07 5.47 4.50
CA ASN A 139 13.50 5.27 3.18
C ASN A 139 12.29 4.32 3.19
N SER A 140 12.06 3.54 4.26
CA SER A 140 10.89 2.65 4.36
C SER A 140 9.56 3.40 4.40
N GLN A 141 9.59 4.70 4.70
CA GLN A 141 8.43 5.59 4.58
C GLN A 141 7.82 5.56 3.17
N ARG A 142 8.64 5.35 2.13
CA ARG A 142 8.15 5.25 0.74
C ARG A 142 7.40 3.94 0.52
N PHE A 143 7.98 2.82 0.95
CA PHE A 143 7.30 1.52 0.93
C PHE A 143 5.95 1.60 1.67
N VAL A 144 5.95 2.12 2.89
CA VAL A 144 4.71 2.23 3.69
C VAL A 144 3.67 3.09 2.99
N ALA A 145 4.06 4.23 2.42
CA ALA A 145 3.13 5.08 1.67
C ALA A 145 2.59 4.36 0.42
N ASP A 146 3.49 3.84 -0.43
CA ASP A 146 3.13 3.19 -1.69
C ASP A 146 2.23 1.96 -1.46
N PHE A 147 2.57 1.14 -0.45
CA PHE A 147 1.82 -0.06 -0.09
C PHE A 147 0.45 0.30 0.49
N MET A 148 0.37 1.16 1.51
CA MET A 148 -0.90 1.51 2.14
C MET A 148 -1.85 2.21 1.17
N ASP A 149 -1.32 3.10 0.33
CA ASP A 149 -2.11 3.80 -0.67
C ASP A 149 -2.68 2.86 -1.74
N SER A 150 -1.92 1.81 -2.08
CA SER A 150 -2.37 0.78 -3.03
C SER A 150 -3.34 -0.21 -2.39
N TRP A 151 -2.99 -0.76 -1.21
CA TRP A 151 -3.78 -1.78 -0.53
C TRP A 151 -5.15 -1.22 -0.15
N LEU A 152 -5.18 -0.09 0.57
CA LEU A 152 -6.43 0.52 1.05
C LEU A 152 -7.14 1.38 0.00
N GLY A 153 -6.50 1.61 -1.16
CA GLY A 153 -7.05 2.43 -2.24
C GLY A 153 -6.95 3.94 -2.01
N LEU A 154 -6.09 4.40 -1.08
CA LEU A 154 -6.01 5.81 -0.68
C LEU A 154 -5.58 6.77 -1.80
N ARG A 155 -5.07 6.27 -2.93
CA ARG A 155 -4.83 7.08 -4.13
C ARG A 155 -6.11 7.69 -4.70
N MET A 156 -7.26 7.09 -4.41
CA MET A 156 -8.58 7.58 -4.81
C MET A 156 -9.17 8.58 -3.80
N LEU A 157 -8.51 8.78 -2.65
CA LEU A 157 -8.93 9.81 -1.71
C LEU A 157 -8.81 11.17 -2.41
N GLY A 158 -9.88 11.97 -2.37
CA GLY A 158 -9.95 13.26 -3.07
C GLY A 158 -10.50 13.23 -4.49
N THR A 159 -10.67 12.05 -5.14
CA THR A 159 -11.23 11.99 -6.50
C THR A 159 -12.74 12.23 -6.53
N MET A 160 -13.43 11.88 -5.44
CA MET A 160 -14.84 12.20 -5.18
C MET A 160 -14.92 12.90 -3.83
N PRO A 161 -14.48 14.17 -3.74
CA PRO A 161 -14.38 14.85 -2.46
C PRO A 161 -15.77 15.20 -1.92
N PRO A 162 -15.90 15.38 -0.59
CA PRO A 162 -17.18 15.66 0.03
C PRO A 162 -17.72 17.04 -0.29
N ASP A 163 -19.03 17.24 -0.21
CA ASP A 163 -19.63 18.55 -0.52
C ASP A 163 -19.01 19.68 0.33
N PRO A 164 -18.46 20.75 -0.26
CA PRO A 164 -17.83 21.84 0.50
C PRO A 164 -18.76 22.62 1.42
N GLU A 165 -20.06 22.69 1.13
CA GLU A 165 -21.05 23.39 1.96
C GLU A 165 -21.27 22.64 3.27
N ASP A 166 -21.43 21.32 3.20
CA ASP A 166 -21.67 20.45 4.36
C ASP A 166 -20.38 20.06 5.10
N TYR A 167 -19.26 19.95 4.39
CA TYR A 167 -18.00 19.40 4.89
C TYR A 167 -16.80 20.37 4.77
N ASN A 168 -17.02 21.66 5.02
CA ASN A 168 -15.98 22.69 4.94
C ASN A 168 -14.67 22.38 5.71
N VAL A 169 -14.74 21.65 6.82
CA VAL A 169 -13.56 21.26 7.61
C VAL A 169 -12.60 20.39 6.82
N TYR A 170 -13.11 19.56 5.90
CA TYR A 170 -12.30 18.66 5.08
C TYR A 170 -11.26 19.46 4.28
N TYR A 171 -11.71 20.59 3.73
CA TYR A 171 -10.88 21.50 2.95
C TYR A 171 -10.05 22.42 3.84
N ALA A 172 -10.66 23.02 4.86
CA ALA A 172 -9.99 23.99 5.72
C ALA A 172 -8.78 23.39 6.46
N ALA A 173 -8.86 22.13 6.85
CA ALA A 173 -7.79 21.40 7.52
C ALA A 173 -6.94 20.52 6.57
N SER A 174 -7.19 20.52 5.26
CA SER A 174 -6.50 19.61 4.33
C SER A 174 -6.56 18.15 4.78
N LEU A 175 -7.74 17.70 5.26
CA LEU A 175 -7.89 16.41 5.93
C LEU A 175 -7.50 15.23 5.03
N GLU A 176 -7.58 15.37 3.71
CA GLU A 176 -7.13 14.34 2.77
C GLU A 176 -5.70 13.85 3.06
N GLU A 177 -4.75 14.78 3.19
CA GLU A 177 -3.34 14.44 3.40
C GLU A 177 -3.11 13.98 4.84
N GLU A 178 -3.84 14.54 5.80
CA GLU A 178 -3.78 14.12 7.20
C GLU A 178 -4.27 12.69 7.40
N MET A 179 -5.37 12.32 6.73
CA MET A 179 -5.95 10.98 6.72
C MET A 179 -4.98 9.95 6.13
N LYS A 180 -4.34 10.26 4.99
CA LYS A 180 -3.30 9.37 4.42
C LYS A 180 -2.14 9.21 5.40
N ARG A 181 -1.71 10.32 6.00
CA ARG A 181 -0.59 10.33 6.94
C ARG A 181 -0.86 9.51 8.20
N GLU A 182 -2.08 9.52 8.73
CA GLU A 182 -2.51 8.64 9.81
C GLU A 182 -2.27 7.17 9.45
N SER A 183 -2.81 6.71 8.31
CA SER A 183 -2.68 5.32 7.88
C SER A 183 -1.21 4.91 7.70
N HIS A 184 -0.38 5.79 7.14
CA HIS A 184 1.06 5.55 6.98
C HIS A 184 1.77 5.43 8.33
N LEU A 185 1.50 6.36 9.25
CA LEU A 185 2.11 6.35 10.58
C LEU A 185 1.68 5.12 11.40
N PHE A 186 0.43 4.70 11.25
CA PHE A 186 -0.09 3.50 11.90
C PHE A 186 0.68 2.25 11.48
N MET A 187 0.86 2.01 10.18
CA MET A 187 1.66 0.87 9.70
C MET A 187 3.14 1.01 10.10
N MET A 188 3.69 2.22 10.01
CA MET A 188 5.09 2.48 10.39
C MET A 188 5.34 2.16 11.87
N ASP A 189 4.40 2.49 12.76
CA ASP A 189 4.45 2.09 14.16
C ASP A 189 4.47 0.56 14.29
N LEU A 190 3.50 -0.14 13.69
CA LEU A 190 3.45 -1.61 13.72
C LEU A 190 4.77 -2.25 13.25
N ILE A 191 5.39 -1.72 12.20
CA ILE A 191 6.68 -2.21 11.72
C ILE A 191 7.80 -1.97 12.75
N ASN A 192 7.90 -0.76 13.30
CA ASN A 192 9.03 -0.36 14.14
C ASN A 192 9.06 -1.09 15.48
N ARG A 193 7.90 -1.32 16.08
CA ARG A 193 7.78 -2.08 17.33
C ARG A 193 7.45 -3.55 17.13
N ASN A 194 7.39 -4.01 15.88
CA ASN A 194 6.93 -5.34 15.50
C ASN A 194 5.56 -5.69 16.15
N GLY A 195 4.64 -4.74 16.11
CA GLY A 195 3.27 -4.90 16.60
C GLY A 195 2.49 -5.93 15.80
N SER A 196 1.46 -6.51 16.43
CA SER A 196 0.65 -7.54 15.79
C SER A 196 -0.14 -6.94 14.63
N ALA A 197 -0.13 -7.58 13.47
CA ALA A 197 -0.94 -7.20 12.31
C ALA A 197 -2.45 -7.16 12.65
N MET A 198 -2.88 -7.90 13.67
CA MET A 198 -4.27 -7.87 14.15
C MET A 198 -4.71 -6.49 14.64
N GLU A 199 -3.78 -5.60 14.99
CA GLU A 199 -4.06 -4.24 15.40
C GLU A 199 -4.72 -3.41 14.29
N PHE A 200 -4.53 -3.77 13.01
CA PHE A 200 -5.32 -3.20 11.91
C PHE A 200 -6.83 -3.40 12.07
N LEU A 201 -7.28 -4.42 12.81
CA LEU A 201 -8.71 -4.65 13.07
C LEU A 201 -9.17 -4.13 14.42
N GLN A 202 -8.30 -4.17 15.43
CA GLN A 202 -8.71 -4.08 16.84
C GLN A 202 -7.98 -3.02 17.68
N ALA A 203 -7.04 -2.25 17.11
CA ALA A 203 -6.32 -1.25 17.87
C ALA A 203 -7.28 -0.25 18.53
N SER A 204 -6.99 0.14 19.77
CA SER A 204 -7.67 1.24 20.48
C SER A 204 -6.96 2.58 20.28
N HIS A 205 -6.00 2.67 19.36
CA HIS A 205 -5.18 3.86 19.17
C HIS A 205 -5.01 4.17 17.67
N SER A 206 -4.55 5.37 17.37
CA SER A 206 -4.10 5.77 16.03
C SER A 206 -3.10 6.93 16.13
N PHE A 207 -2.84 7.59 14.99
CA PHE A 207 -2.01 8.78 14.91
C PHE A 207 -2.79 9.92 14.29
N ALA A 208 -2.80 11.08 14.95
CA ALA A 208 -3.46 12.26 14.44
C ALA A 208 -2.65 13.51 14.80
N ASN A 209 -2.72 14.53 13.95
CA ASN A 209 -2.47 15.89 14.38
C ASN A 209 -3.75 16.52 14.94
N ARG A 210 -3.70 17.78 15.35
CA ARG A 210 -4.82 18.39 16.09
C ARG A 210 -6.10 18.51 15.25
N ASP A 211 -6.00 18.72 13.95
CA ASP A 211 -7.18 18.88 13.10
C ASP A 211 -7.90 17.55 12.85
N LEU A 212 -7.15 16.48 12.51
CA LEU A 212 -7.71 15.14 12.48
C LEU A 212 -8.23 14.67 13.85
N ALA A 213 -7.58 15.03 14.95
CA ALA A 213 -8.07 14.70 16.29
C ALA A 213 -9.40 15.41 16.64
N LYS A 214 -9.67 16.61 16.10
CA LYS A 214 -10.99 17.26 16.24
C LYS A 214 -12.07 16.47 15.51
N LEU A 215 -11.78 15.94 14.32
CA LEU A 215 -12.70 15.07 13.58
C LEU A 215 -13.08 13.82 14.41
N TYR A 216 -12.12 13.32 15.17
CA TYR A 216 -12.29 12.16 16.06
C TYR A 216 -12.87 12.49 17.43
N GLY A 217 -12.97 13.78 17.79
CA GLY A 217 -13.47 14.20 19.10
C GLY A 217 -12.48 13.99 20.25
N VAL A 218 -11.17 13.96 19.95
CA VAL A 218 -10.08 13.74 20.92
C VAL A 218 -8.98 14.80 20.84
N ALA A 219 -9.32 16.01 20.39
CA ALA A 219 -8.37 17.10 20.19
C ALA A 219 -7.66 17.54 21.48
N GLU A 220 -8.24 17.27 22.65
CA GLU A 220 -7.64 17.53 23.96
C GLU A 220 -6.38 16.71 24.23
N GLN A 221 -6.16 15.60 23.51
CA GLN A 221 -4.95 14.78 23.63
C GLN A 221 -3.71 15.42 22.97
N ILE A 222 -3.89 16.46 22.15
CA ILE A 222 -2.82 17.09 21.37
C ILE A 222 -2.61 18.53 21.85
N PRO A 223 -1.43 18.93 22.30
CA PRO A 223 -1.16 20.32 22.70
C PRO A 223 -1.40 21.31 21.55
N VAL A 224 -1.92 22.50 21.85
CA VAL A 224 -2.25 23.53 20.82
C VAL A 224 -0.99 24.01 20.11
N GLU A 225 0.11 24.11 20.84
CA GLU A 225 1.43 24.48 20.36
C GLU A 225 2.05 23.48 19.37
N GLN A 226 1.56 22.24 19.35
CA GLN A 226 2.02 21.15 18.48
C GLN A 226 0.93 20.76 17.45
N ALA A 227 0.04 21.70 17.10
CA ALA A 227 -1.18 21.39 16.34
C ALA A 227 -0.94 20.66 15.00
N GLY A 228 0.18 20.93 14.32
CA GLY A 228 0.53 20.29 13.05
C GLY A 228 1.34 18.99 13.18
N GLU A 229 1.80 18.65 14.38
CA GLU A 229 2.56 17.42 14.62
C GLU A 229 1.61 16.24 14.84
N PHE A 230 1.99 15.07 14.33
CA PHE A 230 1.22 13.85 14.56
C PHE A 230 1.64 13.21 15.88
N HIS A 231 0.65 12.92 16.71
CA HIS A 231 0.81 12.23 17.99
C HIS A 231 0.04 10.91 17.97
N ARG A 232 0.54 9.94 18.73
CA ARG A 232 -0.25 8.77 19.08
C ARG A 232 -1.43 9.22 19.95
N ILE A 233 -2.63 8.84 19.56
CA ILE A 233 -3.89 9.14 20.27
C ILE A 233 -4.57 7.84 20.67
N GLU A 234 -5.26 7.85 21.79
CA GLU A 234 -6.03 6.72 22.32
C GLU A 234 -7.53 6.96 22.17
N PHE A 235 -8.28 5.90 21.89
CA PHE A 235 -9.72 5.91 21.78
C PHE A 235 -10.37 5.16 22.94
N THR A 236 -11.34 5.80 23.57
CA THR A 236 -12.24 5.16 24.54
C THR A 236 -13.52 4.64 23.89
N ASP A 237 -13.92 5.22 22.74
CA ASP A 237 -15.05 4.74 21.94
C ASP A 237 -14.64 3.50 21.13
N PRO A 238 -15.24 2.32 21.37
CA PRO A 238 -14.90 1.08 20.66
C PRO A 238 -15.26 1.11 19.17
N LYS A 239 -15.96 2.14 18.69
CA LYS A 239 -16.19 2.35 17.25
C LYS A 239 -14.92 2.80 16.54
N ARG A 240 -14.05 3.54 17.23
CA ARG A 240 -12.78 4.05 16.71
C ARG A 240 -11.65 3.02 16.81
N GLY A 241 -10.51 3.37 16.22
CA GLY A 241 -9.31 2.55 16.19
C GLY A 241 -9.36 1.38 15.19
N GLY A 242 -8.19 0.90 14.79
CA GLY A 242 -8.03 0.03 13.62
C GLY A 242 -8.47 0.71 12.31
N LEU A 243 -8.33 0.00 11.19
CA LEU A 243 -8.64 0.52 9.85
C LEU A 243 -10.10 0.95 9.70
N LEU A 244 -11.04 0.18 10.26
CA LEU A 244 -12.48 0.50 10.18
C LEU A 244 -12.87 1.77 10.96
N GLY A 245 -11.99 2.29 11.81
CA GLY A 245 -12.18 3.54 12.54
C GLY A 245 -11.46 4.75 11.92
N GLN A 246 -10.58 4.54 10.94
CA GLN A 246 -9.79 5.59 10.30
C GLN A 246 -10.63 6.37 9.28
N ALA A 247 -10.50 7.68 9.27
CA ALA A 247 -11.22 8.55 8.35
C ALA A 247 -10.78 8.35 6.89
N SER A 248 -9.52 7.99 6.64
CA SER A 248 -9.03 7.65 5.29
C SER A 248 -9.88 6.55 4.64
N VAL A 249 -10.10 5.45 5.37
CA VAL A 249 -10.91 4.31 4.95
C VAL A 249 -12.38 4.70 4.80
N LEU A 250 -12.94 5.40 5.79
CA LEU A 250 -14.35 5.80 5.79
C LEU A 250 -14.69 6.79 4.66
N THR A 251 -13.71 7.58 4.24
CA THR A 251 -13.83 8.59 3.17
C THR A 251 -13.60 7.99 1.80
N VAL A 252 -12.56 7.18 1.60
CA VAL A 252 -12.28 6.56 0.29
C VAL A 252 -13.36 5.55 -0.12
N SER A 253 -14.09 5.01 0.86
CA SER A 253 -15.22 4.11 0.64
C SER A 253 -16.59 4.82 0.62
N ALA A 254 -16.60 6.16 0.55
CA ALA A 254 -17.80 6.97 0.31
C ALA A 254 -17.85 7.46 -1.16
N ASN A 255 -18.93 8.12 -1.57
CA ASN A 255 -19.07 8.69 -2.92
C ASN A 255 -18.97 10.23 -2.95
N GLY A 256 -18.36 10.83 -1.92
CA GLY A 256 -18.25 12.27 -1.73
C GLY A 256 -19.51 12.92 -1.18
N VAL A 257 -20.65 12.76 -1.85
CA VAL A 257 -21.90 13.44 -1.45
C VAL A 257 -22.54 12.77 -0.22
N GLU A 258 -22.58 11.44 -0.22
CA GLU A 258 -23.22 10.64 0.82
C GLU A 258 -22.34 9.45 1.23
N THR A 259 -22.75 8.77 2.29
CA THR A 259 -22.19 7.46 2.60
C THR A 259 -22.73 6.42 1.62
N SER A 260 -21.96 5.38 1.35
CA SER A 260 -22.42 4.26 0.52
C SER A 260 -22.18 2.94 1.27
N PRO A 261 -23.22 2.34 1.88
CA PRO A 261 -23.08 1.05 2.55
C PRO A 261 -22.53 -0.02 1.60
N VAL A 262 -22.96 -0.01 0.33
CA VAL A 262 -22.50 -1.00 -0.65
C VAL A 262 -20.99 -0.84 -0.91
N VAL A 263 -20.51 0.38 -1.19
CA VAL A 263 -19.08 0.63 -1.45
C VAL A 263 -18.24 0.33 -0.22
N ARG A 264 -18.70 0.72 0.98
CA ARG A 264 -18.08 0.37 2.26
C ARG A 264 -18.00 -1.15 2.47
N GLY A 265 -19.08 -1.86 2.16
CA GLY A 265 -19.13 -3.31 2.29
C GLY A 265 -18.20 -4.02 1.30
N VAL A 266 -18.14 -3.54 0.06
CA VAL A 266 -17.19 -4.03 -0.96
C VAL A 266 -15.76 -3.80 -0.48
N TRP A 267 -15.45 -2.61 0.03
CA TRP A 267 -14.11 -2.30 0.55
C TRP A 267 -13.71 -3.27 1.66
N VAL A 268 -14.58 -3.56 2.63
CA VAL A 268 -14.29 -4.54 3.70
C VAL A 268 -14.13 -5.94 3.11
N SER A 269 -15.02 -6.37 2.22
CA SER A 269 -14.96 -7.68 1.56
C SER A 269 -13.63 -7.88 0.84
N GLU A 270 -13.17 -6.88 0.08
CA GLU A 270 -11.96 -6.98 -0.73
C GLU A 270 -10.69 -6.77 0.08
N LYS A 271 -10.62 -5.68 0.85
CA LYS A 271 -9.37 -5.24 1.49
C LYS A 271 -9.08 -5.95 2.79
N ILE A 272 -10.12 -6.43 3.48
CA ILE A 272 -10.00 -7.16 4.74
C ILE A 272 -10.22 -8.65 4.53
N MET A 273 -11.28 -9.06 3.83
CA MET A 273 -11.62 -10.49 3.71
C MET A 273 -10.99 -11.19 2.50
N GLY A 274 -10.46 -10.45 1.52
CA GLY A 274 -9.86 -11.02 0.31
C GLY A 274 -10.89 -11.67 -0.61
N ILE A 275 -12.16 -11.24 -0.50
CA ILE A 275 -13.28 -11.74 -1.29
C ILE A 275 -13.70 -10.63 -2.24
N SER A 276 -13.34 -10.78 -3.52
CA SER A 276 -13.84 -9.92 -4.59
C SER A 276 -15.29 -10.28 -4.92
N PRO A 277 -16.24 -9.35 -4.73
CA PRO A 277 -17.60 -9.53 -5.22
C PRO A 277 -17.59 -9.70 -6.75
N PRO A 278 -18.48 -10.53 -7.32
CA PRO A 278 -18.62 -10.58 -8.77
C PRO A 278 -19.10 -9.21 -9.28
N LEU A 279 -18.66 -8.84 -10.49
CA LEU A 279 -19.20 -7.68 -11.17
C LEU A 279 -20.73 -7.83 -11.34
N PRO A 280 -21.49 -6.72 -11.32
CA PRO A 280 -22.89 -6.74 -11.68
C PRO A 280 -23.07 -7.42 -13.05
N PRO A 281 -24.12 -8.25 -13.25
CA PRO A 281 -24.34 -8.88 -14.55
C PRO A 281 -24.62 -7.82 -15.64
N ASP A 282 -23.83 -7.80 -16.72
CA ASP A 282 -24.00 -6.86 -17.85
C ASP A 282 -25.32 -7.08 -18.63
N ASP A 283 -25.88 -8.29 -18.57
CA ASP A 283 -26.94 -8.75 -19.49
C ASP A 283 -28.37 -8.59 -18.95
N VAL A 284 -28.56 -8.03 -17.76
CA VAL A 284 -29.89 -7.77 -17.21
C VAL A 284 -30.21 -6.30 -17.48
N PRO A 285 -31.36 -5.96 -18.13
CA PRO A 285 -31.80 -4.57 -18.18
C PRO A 285 -31.79 -4.02 -16.75
N ASP A 286 -31.42 -2.76 -16.53
CA ASP A 286 -31.50 -2.12 -15.21
C ASP A 286 -32.94 -2.24 -14.70
N ILE A 287 -33.23 -3.32 -13.97
CA ILE A 287 -34.46 -3.45 -13.18
C ILE A 287 -34.13 -2.69 -11.92
N ASP A 288 -34.27 -1.36 -11.99
CA ASP A 288 -34.29 -0.54 -10.79
C ASP A 288 -35.41 -1.09 -9.91
N PRO A 289 -35.08 -1.72 -8.76
CA PRO A 289 -36.11 -2.25 -7.90
C PRO A 289 -36.99 -1.10 -7.42
N ASP A 290 -38.28 -1.37 -7.24
CA ASP A 290 -39.22 -0.36 -6.79
C ASP A 290 -38.94 0.04 -5.34
N VAL A 291 -38.07 1.03 -5.17
CA VAL A 291 -37.72 1.60 -3.86
C VAL A 291 -38.73 2.63 -3.37
N ARG A 292 -39.86 2.84 -4.06
CA ARG A 292 -40.86 3.85 -3.65
C ARG A 292 -41.33 3.60 -2.22
N GLY A 293 -41.38 4.66 -1.41
CA GLY A 293 -41.76 4.57 0.00
C GLY A 293 -40.65 4.09 0.94
N ALA A 294 -39.46 3.72 0.43
CA ALA A 294 -38.26 3.67 1.24
C ALA A 294 -37.74 5.08 1.47
N THR A 295 -37.48 5.41 2.72
CA THR A 295 -37.00 6.74 3.15
C THR A 295 -35.56 6.71 3.62
N THR A 296 -35.03 5.53 3.98
CA THR A 296 -33.63 5.33 4.37
C THR A 296 -32.90 4.44 3.37
N ILE A 297 -31.57 4.56 3.31
CA ILE A 297 -30.73 3.68 2.48
C ILE A 297 -30.88 2.20 2.88
N ARG A 298 -31.14 1.94 4.17
CA ARG A 298 -31.43 0.60 4.70
C ARG A 298 -32.68 0.00 4.09
N GLU A 299 -33.76 0.78 4.03
CA GLU A 299 -35.03 0.36 3.41
C GLU A 299 -34.88 0.19 1.89
N GLN A 300 -34.14 1.09 1.23
CA GLN A 300 -33.87 1.00 -0.20
C GLN A 300 -33.12 -0.28 -0.54
N LEU A 301 -32.06 -0.61 0.20
CA LEU A 301 -31.30 -1.84 0.01
C LEU A 301 -32.10 -3.10 0.39
N ALA A 302 -32.95 -3.03 1.41
CA ALA A 302 -33.84 -4.14 1.76
C ALA A 302 -34.78 -4.47 0.60
N LYS A 303 -35.37 -3.45 -0.05
CA LYS A 303 -36.19 -3.62 -1.25
C LYS A 303 -35.37 -4.12 -2.45
N HIS A 304 -34.17 -3.57 -2.65
CA HIS A 304 -33.26 -4.03 -3.70
C HIS A 304 -32.92 -5.53 -3.56
N ARG A 305 -32.81 -6.02 -2.32
CA ARG A 305 -32.55 -7.42 -1.99
C ARG A 305 -33.77 -8.35 -2.08
N GLU A 306 -34.98 -7.85 -2.33
CA GLU A 306 -36.12 -8.72 -2.63
C GLU A 306 -35.93 -9.49 -3.94
N LEU A 307 -35.11 -8.94 -4.86
CA LEU A 307 -34.67 -9.64 -6.05
C LEU A 307 -33.66 -10.73 -5.70
N ALA A 308 -34.03 -11.98 -5.97
CA ALA A 308 -33.24 -13.16 -5.62
C ALA A 308 -31.82 -13.13 -6.23
N THR A 309 -31.65 -12.54 -7.42
CA THR A 309 -30.35 -12.36 -8.09
C THR A 309 -29.45 -11.38 -7.33
N CYS A 310 -29.96 -10.21 -6.95
CA CYS A 310 -29.20 -9.20 -6.21
C CYS A 310 -28.83 -9.70 -4.81
N ASN A 311 -29.73 -10.43 -4.14
CA ASN A 311 -29.49 -10.91 -2.78
C ASN A 311 -28.38 -11.97 -2.69
N GLN A 312 -27.96 -12.60 -3.78
CA GLN A 312 -26.86 -13.58 -3.78
C GLN A 312 -25.55 -12.96 -3.27
N CYS A 313 -25.30 -11.72 -3.70
CA CYS A 313 -24.10 -10.94 -3.39
C CYS A 313 -24.35 -9.99 -2.22
N HIS A 314 -25.43 -9.20 -2.24
CA HIS A 314 -25.71 -8.18 -1.24
C HIS A 314 -25.79 -8.72 0.20
N ARG A 315 -26.28 -9.96 0.40
CA ARG A 315 -26.28 -10.60 1.73
C ARG A 315 -24.88 -10.78 2.34
N LYS A 316 -23.82 -10.76 1.52
CA LYS A 316 -22.43 -10.91 1.94
C LYS A 316 -21.69 -9.57 2.03
N ILE A 317 -22.25 -8.51 1.46
CA ILE A 317 -21.59 -7.20 1.29
C ILE A 317 -22.22 -6.18 2.23
N ASP A 318 -23.53 -6.00 2.11
CA ASP A 318 -24.27 -4.94 2.80
C ASP A 318 -24.10 -4.94 4.33
N PRO A 319 -24.05 -6.10 5.03
CA PRO A 319 -23.82 -6.09 6.47
C PRO A 319 -22.55 -5.32 6.87
N TYR A 320 -21.44 -5.52 6.16
CA TYR A 320 -20.20 -4.79 6.44
C TYR A 320 -20.38 -3.29 6.27
N GLY A 321 -21.11 -2.88 5.23
CA GLY A 321 -21.46 -1.48 4.98
C GLY A 321 -22.32 -0.86 6.06
N PHE A 322 -23.39 -1.56 6.47
CA PHE A 322 -24.31 -1.10 7.49
C PHE A 322 -23.61 -0.84 8.82
N ALA A 323 -22.66 -1.69 9.22
CA ALA A 323 -21.88 -1.49 10.43
C ALA A 323 -21.16 -0.14 10.46
N LEU A 324 -20.74 0.35 9.28
CA LEU A 324 -20.00 1.60 9.10
C LEU A 324 -20.90 2.81 8.88
N GLU A 325 -22.22 2.65 8.73
CA GLU A 325 -23.13 3.78 8.52
C GLU A 325 -23.23 4.72 9.71
N GLY A 326 -22.76 4.31 10.89
CA GLY A 326 -22.56 5.18 12.04
C GLY A 326 -21.49 6.26 11.84
N PHE A 327 -20.79 6.26 10.71
CA PHE A 327 -19.86 7.30 10.29
C PHE A 327 -20.38 8.07 9.06
N ASP A 328 -20.18 9.38 9.04
CA ASP A 328 -20.47 10.24 7.88
C ASP A 328 -19.43 10.06 6.75
N PRO A 329 -19.57 10.73 5.60
CA PRO A 329 -18.66 10.61 4.46
C PRO A 329 -17.20 10.96 4.74
N ILE A 330 -16.90 11.76 5.76
CA ILE A 330 -15.51 12.07 6.15
C ILE A 330 -15.09 11.33 7.43
N GLY A 331 -15.91 10.40 7.89
CA GLY A 331 -15.61 9.56 9.03
C GLY A 331 -15.93 10.15 10.40
N ARG A 332 -16.73 11.22 10.53
CA ARG A 332 -17.26 11.64 11.86
C ARG A 332 -18.38 10.71 12.30
N LEU A 333 -18.59 10.59 13.61
CA LEU A 333 -19.72 9.81 14.14
C LEU A 333 -21.05 10.52 13.86
N ARG A 334 -22.06 9.74 13.50
CA ARG A 334 -23.46 10.19 13.33
C ARG A 334 -24.45 9.15 13.85
N THR A 335 -25.65 9.61 14.18
CA THR A 335 -26.73 8.76 14.72
C THR A 335 -28.01 8.78 13.89
N PHE A 336 -28.12 9.69 12.92
CA PHE A 336 -29.28 9.85 12.06
C PHE A 336 -28.87 9.88 10.58
N TYR A 337 -29.64 9.20 9.72
CA TYR A 337 -29.49 9.30 8.26
C TYR A 337 -29.85 10.70 7.77
N ASP A 338 -30.93 11.24 8.35
CA ASP A 338 -31.38 12.61 8.15
C ASP A 338 -31.54 13.27 9.52
N ALA A 339 -30.70 14.27 9.79
CA ALA A 339 -30.70 15.00 11.05
C ALA A 339 -31.98 15.84 11.27
N GLN A 340 -32.61 16.33 10.19
CA GLN A 340 -33.84 17.12 10.27
C GLN A 340 -35.04 16.22 10.57
N ARG A 341 -35.11 15.06 9.93
CA ARG A 341 -36.19 14.06 10.12
C ARG A 341 -35.97 13.15 11.33
N LYS A 342 -34.79 13.20 11.97
CA LYS A 342 -34.38 12.36 13.11
C LYS A 342 -34.56 10.86 12.83
N GLN A 343 -34.31 10.44 11.59
CA GLN A 343 -34.39 9.03 11.20
C GLN A 343 -33.14 8.29 11.71
N PRO A 344 -33.27 7.34 12.66
CA PRO A 344 -32.12 6.71 13.29
C PRO A 344 -31.37 5.82 12.29
N ILE A 345 -30.05 5.74 12.47
CA ILE A 345 -29.20 4.83 11.70
C ILE A 345 -29.32 3.41 12.29
N ASP A 346 -29.48 2.43 11.41
CA ASP A 346 -29.41 1.01 11.76
C ASP A 346 -28.06 0.44 11.32
N THR A 347 -27.15 0.28 12.28
CA THR A 347 -25.83 -0.31 12.06
C THR A 347 -25.81 -1.83 12.23
N SER A 348 -26.95 -2.47 12.49
CA SER A 348 -27.02 -3.91 12.69
C SER A 348 -26.88 -4.67 11.38
N GLY A 349 -26.43 -5.92 11.46
CA GLY A 349 -26.36 -6.79 10.29
C GLY A 349 -26.13 -8.24 10.69
N GLU A 350 -26.13 -9.10 9.67
CA GLU A 350 -25.94 -10.54 9.82
C GLU A 350 -24.96 -11.02 8.76
N LEU A 351 -23.85 -11.60 9.22
CA LEU A 351 -22.87 -12.24 8.34
C LEU A 351 -23.30 -13.68 8.02
N PRO A 352 -22.79 -14.28 6.92
CA PRO A 352 -23.01 -15.70 6.64
C PRO A 352 -22.68 -16.59 7.85
N GLY A 353 -23.53 -17.60 8.11
CA GLY A 353 -23.38 -18.48 9.27
C GLY A 353 -24.04 -17.96 10.54
N ASP A 354 -25.12 -17.18 10.40
CA ASP A 354 -26.00 -16.68 11.48
C ASP A 354 -25.27 -15.84 12.55
N LYS A 355 -24.19 -15.15 12.15
CA LYS A 355 -23.43 -14.23 13.02
C LYS A 355 -24.00 -12.82 12.92
N SER A 356 -24.91 -12.48 13.83
CA SER A 356 -25.47 -11.12 13.94
C SER A 356 -24.56 -10.16 14.70
N PHE A 357 -24.69 -8.87 14.43
CA PHE A 357 -24.04 -7.78 15.17
C PHE A 357 -24.91 -6.52 15.19
N SER A 358 -24.68 -5.65 16.17
CA SER A 358 -25.39 -4.37 16.36
C SER A 358 -24.65 -3.16 15.78
N GLY A 359 -23.35 -3.25 15.53
CA GLY A 359 -22.56 -2.19 14.91
C GLY A 359 -21.08 -2.54 14.73
N VAL A 360 -20.28 -1.55 14.34
CA VAL A 360 -18.86 -1.75 13.96
C VAL A 360 -18.01 -2.43 15.03
N SER A 361 -18.26 -2.18 16.32
CA SER A 361 -17.47 -2.79 17.40
C SER A 361 -17.66 -4.30 17.48
N GLU A 362 -18.91 -4.78 17.36
CA GLU A 362 -19.20 -6.22 17.29
C GLU A 362 -18.77 -6.82 15.95
N LEU A 363 -18.86 -6.04 14.85
CA LEU A 363 -18.30 -6.47 13.57
C LEU A 363 -16.78 -6.71 13.67
N LYS A 364 -16.02 -5.82 14.32
CA LYS A 364 -14.58 -6.01 14.55
C LYS A 364 -14.30 -7.32 15.28
N ALA A 365 -15.11 -7.67 16.29
CA ALA A 365 -15.02 -8.96 16.99
C ALA A 365 -15.19 -10.15 16.02
N HIS A 366 -16.21 -10.11 15.16
CA HIS A 366 -16.43 -11.16 14.15
C HIS A 366 -15.31 -11.25 13.11
N LEU A 367 -14.67 -10.13 12.75
CA LEU A 367 -13.51 -10.13 11.85
C LEU A 367 -12.26 -10.71 12.52
N ILE A 368 -12.08 -10.48 13.82
CA ILE A 368 -11.00 -11.11 14.60
C ILE A 368 -11.19 -12.64 14.67
N ASP A 369 -12.42 -13.12 14.83
CA ASP A 369 -12.72 -14.56 14.74
C ASP A 369 -12.34 -15.16 13.38
N GLN A 370 -12.37 -14.34 12.33
CA GLN A 370 -12.06 -14.70 10.95
C GLN A 370 -10.65 -14.22 10.52
N LYS A 371 -9.75 -14.02 11.48
CA LYS A 371 -8.40 -13.47 11.27
C LYS A 371 -7.59 -14.14 10.16
N GLU A 372 -7.81 -15.43 9.88
CA GLU A 372 -7.12 -16.15 8.82
C GLU A 372 -7.38 -15.53 7.43
N PHE A 373 -8.61 -15.08 7.16
CA PHE A 373 -8.94 -14.36 5.93
C PHE A 373 -8.20 -13.02 5.86
N PHE A 374 -8.18 -12.28 6.97
CA PHE A 374 -7.47 -11.01 7.04
C PHE A 374 -5.96 -11.17 6.83
N LEU A 375 -5.33 -12.08 7.56
CA LEU A 375 -3.89 -12.32 7.47
C LEU A 375 -3.49 -12.82 6.09
N ARG A 376 -4.29 -13.71 5.48
CA ARG A 376 -4.07 -14.14 4.10
C ARG A 376 -4.18 -12.98 3.13
N THR A 377 -5.21 -12.15 3.25
CA THR A 377 -5.41 -10.96 2.39
C THR A 377 -4.24 -9.98 2.51
N LEU A 378 -3.78 -9.71 3.73
CA LEU A 378 -2.63 -8.84 3.99
C LEU A 378 -1.35 -9.44 3.39
N THR A 379 -1.10 -10.73 3.60
CA THR A 379 0.07 -11.45 3.07
C THR A 379 0.08 -11.44 1.54
N SER A 380 -1.05 -11.76 0.92
CA SER A 380 -1.21 -11.69 -0.54
C SER A 380 -1.00 -10.27 -1.06
N SER A 381 -1.52 -9.24 -0.37
CA SER A 381 -1.32 -7.85 -0.77
C SER A 381 0.16 -7.44 -0.71
N LEU A 382 0.89 -7.88 0.34
CA LEU A 382 2.33 -7.66 0.45
C LEU A 382 3.09 -8.36 -0.68
N LEU A 383 2.75 -9.61 -1.00
CA LEU A 383 3.36 -10.35 -2.11
C LEU A 383 3.07 -9.71 -3.47
N ILE A 384 1.84 -9.26 -3.71
CA ILE A 384 1.49 -8.53 -4.94
C ILE A 384 2.35 -7.26 -5.07
N HIS A 385 2.49 -6.51 -3.98
CA HIS A 385 3.34 -5.31 -3.97
C HIS A 385 4.82 -5.64 -4.17
N ALA A 386 5.31 -6.70 -3.55
CA ALA A 386 6.70 -7.14 -3.62
C ALA A 386 7.11 -7.70 -5.00
N LEU A 387 6.20 -8.43 -5.65
CA LEU A 387 6.47 -9.18 -6.88
C LEU A 387 5.94 -8.49 -8.14
N GLY A 388 5.00 -7.54 -8.00
CA GLY A 388 4.40 -6.84 -9.13
C GLY A 388 3.48 -7.70 -9.99
N ARG A 389 2.97 -8.82 -9.46
CA ARG A 389 2.03 -9.74 -10.12
C ARG A 389 0.91 -10.17 -9.18
N GLU A 390 -0.20 -10.65 -9.75
CA GLU A 390 -1.27 -11.27 -8.97
C GLU A 390 -0.84 -12.63 -8.39
N MET A 391 -1.50 -13.02 -7.29
CA MET A 391 -1.29 -14.33 -6.67
C MET A 391 -2.13 -15.39 -7.37
N GLU A 392 -1.52 -16.53 -7.65
CA GLU A 392 -2.12 -17.66 -8.34
C GLU A 392 -2.43 -18.81 -7.37
N SER A 393 -3.15 -19.82 -7.88
CA SER A 393 -3.46 -21.01 -7.08
C SER A 393 -2.22 -21.81 -6.65
N SER A 394 -1.14 -21.74 -7.43
CA SER A 394 0.17 -22.35 -7.15
C SER A 394 0.88 -21.70 -5.96
N ASP A 395 0.65 -20.42 -5.70
CA ASP A 395 1.29 -19.66 -4.61
C ASP A 395 0.73 -20.02 -3.21
N ARG A 396 -0.39 -20.74 -3.16
CA ARG A 396 -1.14 -21.00 -1.91
C ARG A 396 -0.31 -21.71 -0.85
N ALA A 397 0.47 -22.71 -1.23
CA ALA A 397 1.28 -23.48 -0.28
C ALA A 397 2.32 -22.60 0.42
N GLU A 398 2.93 -21.66 -0.32
CA GLU A 398 3.91 -20.74 0.25
C GLU A 398 3.24 -19.70 1.16
N ILE A 399 2.08 -19.17 0.75
CA ILE A 399 1.28 -18.27 1.61
C ILE A 399 0.91 -18.98 2.91
N ASP A 400 0.52 -20.26 2.86
CA ASP A 400 0.19 -21.05 4.05
C ASP A 400 1.41 -21.23 4.96
N ALA A 401 2.60 -21.45 4.38
CA ALA A 401 3.85 -21.55 5.13
C ALA A 401 4.22 -20.23 5.83
N ILE A 402 4.08 -19.10 5.13
CA ILE A 402 4.28 -17.76 5.72
C ILE A 402 3.32 -17.55 6.90
N LEU A 403 2.03 -17.83 6.72
CA LEU A 403 1.02 -17.66 7.76
C LEU A 403 1.28 -18.55 8.97
N ALA A 404 1.71 -19.81 8.76
CA ALA A 404 2.08 -20.71 9.83
C ALA A 404 3.25 -20.15 10.66
N PHE A 405 4.32 -19.70 9.98
CA PHE A 405 5.47 -19.09 10.65
C PHE A 405 5.08 -17.84 11.46
N VAL A 406 4.32 -16.92 10.85
CA VAL A 406 3.92 -15.65 11.47
C VAL A 406 2.96 -15.87 12.65
N SER A 407 2.19 -16.96 12.65
CA SER A 407 1.33 -17.31 13.79
C SER A 407 2.12 -17.64 15.06
N GLU A 408 3.33 -18.21 14.93
CA GLU A 408 4.24 -18.47 16.04
C GLU A 408 4.89 -17.19 16.58
N GLN A 409 4.89 -16.11 15.79
CA GLN A 409 5.44 -14.79 16.13
C GLN A 409 4.36 -13.78 16.55
N GLU A 410 3.21 -14.26 17.04
CA GLU A 410 2.07 -13.42 17.47
C GLU A 410 1.58 -12.42 16.39
N PHE A 411 1.79 -12.77 15.12
CA PHE A 411 1.46 -11.96 13.95
C PHE A 411 2.24 -10.64 13.85
N GLY A 412 3.49 -10.58 14.34
CA GLY A 412 4.35 -9.41 14.22
C GLY A 412 4.47 -8.89 12.78
N MET A 413 4.24 -7.58 12.59
CA MET A 413 4.26 -6.96 11.25
C MET A 413 5.65 -7.01 10.60
N GLN A 414 6.71 -6.85 11.37
CA GLN A 414 8.08 -6.98 10.86
C GLN A 414 8.38 -8.45 10.51
N ASP A 415 7.95 -9.39 11.33
CA ASP A 415 8.11 -10.84 11.06
C ASP A 415 7.35 -11.26 9.80
N LEU A 416 6.16 -10.73 9.56
CA LEU A 416 5.40 -10.98 8.34
C LEU A 416 6.15 -10.50 7.10
N ILE A 417 6.67 -9.27 7.10
CA ILE A 417 7.43 -8.74 5.95
C ILE A 417 8.71 -9.55 5.73
N ILE A 418 9.40 -9.94 6.80
CA ILE A 418 10.60 -10.79 6.70
C ILE A 418 10.23 -12.18 6.15
N ALA A 419 9.14 -12.78 6.59
CA ALA A 419 8.68 -14.08 6.10
C ALA A 419 8.34 -14.03 4.60
N VAL A 420 7.72 -12.95 4.12
CA VAL A 420 7.53 -12.70 2.67
C VAL A 420 8.89 -12.68 1.96
N ILE A 421 9.88 -11.94 2.47
CA ILE A 421 11.21 -11.83 1.85
C ILE A 421 11.98 -13.15 1.83
N LEU A 422 11.83 -13.96 2.88
CA LEU A 422 12.48 -15.26 3.00
C LEU A 422 11.73 -16.39 2.27
N SER A 423 10.54 -16.12 1.74
CA SER A 423 9.77 -17.11 0.98
C SER A 423 10.42 -17.45 -0.35
N ASP A 424 10.14 -18.66 -0.86
CA ASP A 424 10.62 -19.09 -2.17
C ASP A 424 10.05 -18.18 -3.29
N LEU A 425 8.82 -17.69 -3.12
CA LEU A 425 8.18 -16.74 -4.05
C LEU A 425 8.95 -15.43 -4.20
N PHE A 426 9.64 -14.98 -3.15
CA PHE A 426 10.41 -13.75 -3.20
C PHE A 426 11.86 -13.97 -3.62
N GLN A 427 12.46 -15.12 -3.28
CA GLN A 427 13.85 -15.40 -3.61
C GLN A 427 14.05 -15.91 -5.04
N HIS A 428 13.04 -16.59 -5.59
CA HIS A 428 13.06 -17.18 -6.92
C HIS A 428 12.01 -16.53 -7.84
#